data_AF-A0A7Y4H580-F1
#
_entry.id   AF-A0A7Y4H580-F1
#
_cell.length_a   1.000
_cell.length_b   1.000
_cell.length_c   1.000
_cell.angle_alpha   90.00
_cell.angle_beta   90.00
_cell.angle_gamma   90.00
#
_symmetry.space_group_name_H-M   'P 1'
#
loop_
_entity.id
_entity.type
_entity.pdbx_description
1 polymer ?
#
loop_
_entity_poly.entity_id
_entity_poly.type
_entity_poly.pdbx_seq_one_letter_code
_entity_poly.pdbx_strand_id
1 'polypeptide(L)'
;MARTPIGVDVEPLREIEHLDSMYDLVLAAEEQAILRKTPREFHSRLFLRYWTLKEALLKAAGLGFAVSPNTVVIDAGPAPAVLAVPAALGSVTQWRLIASLRPTQ
;
A
#
# COMPACT_ATOMS: atom_id res chain seq x y z
N MET A 1 10.56 -1.47 28.36
CA MET A 1 10.42 -2.19 27.07
C MET A 1 10.03 -1.17 26.02
N ALA A 2 10.83 -0.97 24.97
CA ALA A 2 10.42 -0.13 23.84
C ALA A 2 9.41 -0.92 23.00
N ARG A 3 8.23 -0.35 22.76
CA ARG A 3 7.17 -0.95 21.96
C ARG A 3 7.16 -0.27 20.60
N THR A 4 7.46 -1.01 19.54
CA THR A 4 7.35 -0.49 18.18
C THR A 4 5.89 -0.56 17.73
N PRO A 5 5.31 0.52 17.18
CA PRO A 5 3.96 0.47 16.63
C PRO A 5 3.85 -0.55 15.49
N ILE A 6 2.74 -1.27 15.44
CA ILE A 6 2.45 -2.28 14.42
C ILE A 6 1.04 -2.03 13.90
N GLY A 7 0.89 -2.08 12.58
CA GLY A 7 -0.40 -2.08 11.89
C GLY A 7 -0.50 -3.31 11.01
N VAL A 8 -1.72 -3.85 10.92
CA VAL A 8 -2.04 -5.05 10.14
C VAL A 8 -3.29 -4.77 9.33
N ASP A 9 -3.28 -5.23 8.09
CA ASP A 9 -4.42 -5.18 7.21
C ASP A 9 -4.52 -6.48 6.39
N VAL A 10 -5.74 -6.83 5.99
CA VAL A 10 -6.02 -8.01 5.17
C VAL A 10 -7.22 -7.72 4.27
N GLU A 11 -7.06 -8.01 2.98
CA GLU A 11 -8.13 -7.85 1.99
C GLU A 11 -8.43 -9.18 1.29
N PRO A 12 -9.71 -9.51 1.06
CA PRO A 12 -10.07 -10.63 0.21
C PRO A 12 -9.69 -10.32 -1.23
N LEU A 13 -9.12 -11.31 -1.93
CA LEU A 13 -8.90 -11.21 -3.36
C LEU A 13 -10.25 -11.18 -4.07
N ARG A 14 -10.51 -10.10 -4.80
CA ARG A 14 -11.74 -9.87 -5.56
C ARG A 14 -11.47 -8.88 -6.68
N GLU A 15 -12.35 -8.87 -7.67
CA GLU A 15 -12.41 -7.77 -8.62
C GLU A 15 -12.88 -6.49 -7.91
N ILE A 16 -12.31 -5.36 -8.33
CA ILE A 16 -12.67 -4.05 -7.83
C ILE A 16 -13.44 -3.33 -8.93
N GLU A 17 -14.73 -3.16 -8.70
CA GLU A 17 -15.58 -2.35 -9.56
C GLU A 17 -15.13 -0.88 -9.53
N HIS A 18 -15.20 -0.20 -10.67
CA HIS A 18 -14.83 1.22 -10.81
C HIS A 18 -13.41 1.55 -10.30
N LEU A 19 -12.49 0.59 -10.40
CA LEU A 19 -11.12 0.71 -9.92
C LEU A 19 -10.40 1.98 -10.42
N ASP A 20 -10.70 2.41 -11.65
CA ASP A 20 -10.10 3.59 -12.25
C ASP A 20 -10.42 4.88 -11.46
N SER A 21 -11.56 4.94 -10.76
CA SER A 21 -11.93 6.06 -9.87
C SER A 21 -11.18 6.07 -8.54
N MET A 22 -10.63 4.93 -8.12
CA MET A 22 -9.92 4.79 -6.85
C MET A 22 -8.42 5.09 -6.96
N TYR A 23 -7.86 5.07 -8.18
CA TYR A 23 -6.43 5.27 -8.38
C TYR A 23 -5.92 6.59 -7.79
N ASP A 24 -6.60 7.70 -8.07
CA ASP A 24 -6.14 9.01 -7.64
C ASP A 24 -6.26 9.22 -6.13
N LEU A 25 -7.15 8.47 -5.47
CA LEU A 25 -7.33 8.54 -4.02
C LEU A 25 -6.30 7.70 -3.25
N VAL A 26 -5.88 6.58 -3.83
CA VAL A 26 -5.07 5.57 -3.11
C VAL A 26 -3.61 5.55 -3.57
N LEU A 27 -3.37 5.73 -4.86
CA LEU A 27 -2.06 5.47 -5.47
C LEU A 27 -1.31 6.76 -5.76
N ALA A 28 -0.01 6.74 -5.45
CA ALA A 28 0.90 7.77 -5.91
C ALA A 28 1.10 7.67 -7.43
N ALA A 29 1.56 8.76 -8.06
CA ALA A 29 1.69 8.83 -9.52
C ALA A 29 2.59 7.72 -10.10
N GLU A 30 3.65 7.36 -9.39
CA GLU A 30 4.59 6.30 -9.75
C GLU A 30 3.93 4.92 -9.71
N GLU A 31 3.09 4.67 -8.72
CA GLU A 31 2.35 3.42 -8.54
C GLU A 31 1.23 3.29 -9.58
N GLN A 32 0.57 4.40 -9.91
CA GLN A 32 -0.37 4.45 -11.03
C GLN A 32 0.33 4.09 -12.35
N ALA A 33 1.55 4.58 -12.58
CA ALA A 33 2.31 4.25 -13.78
C ALA A 33 2.68 2.76 -13.86
N ILE A 34 2.97 2.12 -12.73
CA ILE A 34 3.19 0.66 -12.64
C ILE A 34 1.88 -0.08 -12.96
N LEU A 35 0.77 0.34 -12.35
CA LEU A 35 -0.55 -0.26 -12.58
C LEU A 35 -0.97 -0.18 -14.05
N ARG A 36 -0.82 0.99 -14.69
CA ARG A 36 -1.14 1.17 -16.12
C ARG A 36 -0.31 0.31 -17.08
N LYS A 37 0.87 -0.15 -16.65
CA LYS A 37 1.74 -1.06 -17.43
C LYS A 37 1.45 -2.54 -17.14
N THR A 38 0.64 -2.83 -16.12
CA THR A 38 0.27 -4.19 -15.74
C THR A 38 -0.89 -4.68 -16.61
N PRO A 39 -0.97 -5.97 -16.99
CA PRO A 39 -2.16 -6.49 -17.67
C PRO A 39 -3.44 -6.30 -16.85
N ARG A 40 -4.54 -5.93 -17.50
CA ARG A 40 -5.80 -5.49 -16.85
C ARG A 40 -6.34 -6.51 -15.85
N GLU A 41 -6.19 -7.80 -16.14
CA GLU A 41 -6.60 -8.92 -15.30
C GLU A 41 -5.90 -8.95 -13.92
N PHE A 42 -4.73 -8.30 -13.77
CA PHE A 42 -4.02 -8.22 -12.50
C PHE A 42 -4.23 -6.89 -11.77
N HIS A 43 -4.95 -5.92 -12.35
CA HIS A 43 -5.10 -4.59 -11.76
C HIS A 43 -5.73 -4.65 -10.36
N SER A 44 -6.85 -5.35 -10.20
CA SER A 44 -7.52 -5.45 -8.88
C SER A 44 -6.62 -6.08 -7.83
N ARG A 45 -5.87 -7.13 -8.20
CA ARG A 45 -4.91 -7.78 -7.29
C ARG A 45 -3.78 -6.84 -6.89
N LEU A 46 -3.20 -6.12 -7.85
CA LEU A 46 -2.13 -5.17 -7.60
C LEU A 46 -2.61 -3.97 -6.76
N PHE A 47 -3.79 -3.45 -7.06
CA PHE A 47 -4.42 -2.39 -6.28
C PHE A 47 -4.68 -2.82 -4.83
N LEU A 48 -5.30 -3.98 -4.61
CA LEU A 48 -5.54 -4.52 -3.27
C LEU A 48 -4.23 -4.69 -2.50
N ARG A 49 -3.15 -5.09 -3.18
CA ARG A 49 -1.82 -5.18 -2.56
C ARG A 49 -1.29 -3.81 -2.12
N TYR A 50 -1.39 -2.78 -2.95
CA TYR A 50 -1.03 -1.42 -2.58
C TYR A 50 -1.87 -0.94 -1.39
N TRP A 51 -3.18 -1.10 -1.48
CA TRP A 51 -4.13 -0.70 -0.44
C TRP A 51 -3.78 -1.35 0.91
N THR A 52 -3.63 -2.67 0.96
CA THR A 52 -3.32 -3.39 2.21
C THR A 52 -2.01 -2.93 2.84
N LEU A 53 -0.96 -2.73 2.03
CA LEU A 53 0.33 -2.27 2.53
C LEU A 53 0.27 -0.84 3.08
N LYS A 54 -0.47 0.05 2.41
CA LYS A 54 -0.67 1.43 2.86
C LYS A 54 -1.52 1.52 4.12
N GLU A 55 -2.64 0.79 4.18
CA GLU A 55 -3.48 0.72 5.37
C GLU A 55 -2.71 0.17 6.58
N ALA A 56 -1.92 -0.90 6.39
CA ALA A 56 -1.08 -1.42 7.47
C ALA A 56 -0.10 -0.37 7.99
N LEU A 57 0.54 0.41 7.11
CA LEU A 57 1.42 1.52 7.50
C LEU A 57 0.66 2.61 8.27
N LEU A 58 -0.48 3.07 7.75
CA LEU A 58 -1.28 4.15 8.36
C LEU A 58 -1.86 3.75 9.72
N LYS A 59 -2.22 2.48 9.89
CA LYS A 59 -2.62 1.89 11.18
C LYS A 59 -1.45 1.84 12.16
N ALA A 60 -0.25 1.46 11.70
CA ALA A 60 0.94 1.46 12.54
C ALA A 60 1.27 2.87 13.05
N ALA A 61 1.09 3.89 12.21
CA ALA A 61 1.30 5.29 12.57
C ALA A 61 0.21 5.88 13.49
N GLY A 62 -0.94 5.21 13.63
CA GLY A 62 -2.07 5.73 14.40
C GLY A 62 -2.77 6.94 13.77
N LEU A 63 -2.54 7.20 12.47
CA LEU A 63 -3.10 8.36 11.76
C LEU A 63 -4.38 8.03 10.98
N GLY A 64 -4.56 6.76 10.59
CA GLY A 64 -5.64 6.37 9.68
C GLY A 64 -5.65 7.25 8.42
N PHE A 65 -6.84 7.71 7.99
CA PHE A 65 -7.01 8.56 6.82
C PHE A 65 -6.70 10.05 7.04
N ALA A 66 -6.16 10.46 8.19
CA ALA A 66 -5.64 11.81 8.36
C ALA A 66 -4.48 12.10 7.39
N VAL A 67 -3.81 11.06 6.90
CA VAL A 67 -2.86 11.10 5.79
C VAL A 67 -3.50 10.41 4.57
N SER A 68 -3.54 11.12 3.45
CA SER A 68 -4.04 10.56 2.19
C SER A 68 -3.12 9.44 1.69
N PRO A 69 -3.61 8.23 1.39
CA PRO A 69 -2.76 7.10 0.98
C PRO A 69 -1.94 7.38 -0.28
N ASN A 70 -2.46 8.21 -1.21
CA ASN A 70 -1.73 8.61 -2.42
C ASN A 70 -0.47 9.46 -2.16
N THR A 71 -0.24 9.93 -0.93
CA THR A 71 0.98 10.65 -0.53
C THR A 71 2.09 9.73 -0.01
N VAL A 72 1.76 8.46 0.23
CA VAL A 72 2.72 7.40 0.58
C VAL A 72 3.12 6.69 -0.70
N VAL A 73 4.41 6.49 -0.92
CA VAL A 73 4.93 5.72 -2.06
C VAL A 73 5.57 4.45 -1.54
N ILE A 74 5.14 3.30 -2.05
CA ILE A 74 5.69 2.00 -1.68
C ILE A 74 6.09 1.19 -2.91
N ASP A 75 7.10 0.34 -2.73
CA ASP A 75 7.32 -0.81 -3.60
C ASP A 75 6.41 -1.94 -3.13
N ALA A 76 5.48 -2.38 -3.99
CA ALA A 76 4.59 -3.51 -3.74
C ALA A 76 5.16 -4.83 -4.31
N GLY A 77 6.46 -4.94 -4.54
CA GLY A 77 7.12 -6.17 -4.96
C GLY A 77 7.10 -7.28 -3.89
N PRO A 78 7.75 -8.44 -4.16
CA PRO A 78 7.82 -9.56 -3.22
C PRO A 78 8.40 -9.20 -1.84
N ALA A 79 9.34 -8.27 -1.80
CA ALA A 79 9.89 -7.67 -0.59
C ALA A 79 9.45 -6.19 -0.53
N PRO A 80 8.25 -5.91 0.01
CA PRO A 80 7.71 -4.56 -0.05
C PRO A 80 8.52 -3.57 0.79
N ALA A 81 8.61 -2.33 0.33
CA ALA A 81 9.38 -1.27 0.99
C ALA A 81 8.66 0.06 0.93
N VAL A 82 8.87 0.91 1.94
CA VAL A 82 8.41 2.29 1.95
C VAL A 82 9.46 3.16 1.26
N LEU A 83 9.07 3.86 0.20
CA LEU A 83 9.97 4.66 -0.63
C LEU A 83 9.87 6.15 -0.29
N ALA A 84 8.67 6.64 0.01
CA ALA A 84 8.43 8.00 0.46
C ALA A 84 7.20 8.08 1.37
N VAL A 85 7.25 9.00 2.33
CA VAL A 85 6.14 9.33 3.23
C VAL A 85 6.08 10.85 3.44
N PRO A 86 4.88 11.43 3.68
CA PRO A 86 4.76 12.79 4.17
C PRO A 86 5.39 12.97 5.55
N ALA A 87 5.76 14.20 5.88
CA ALA A 87 6.40 14.55 7.16
C ALA A 87 5.60 14.09 8.40
N ALA A 88 4.27 14.00 8.30
CA ALA A 88 3.41 13.50 9.38
C ALA A 88 3.71 12.04 9.79
N LEU A 89 4.29 11.25 8.89
CA LEU A 89 4.73 9.86 9.13
C LEU A 89 6.22 9.76 9.50
N GLY A 90 6.93 10.88 9.64
CA GLY A 90 8.36 10.90 9.96
C GLY A 90 9.24 10.46 8.80
N SER A 91 10.24 9.63 9.08
CA SER A 91 11.23 9.15 8.11
C SER A 91 10.89 7.76 7.59
N VAL A 92 11.18 7.53 6.30
CA VAL A 92 11.01 6.22 5.64
C VAL A 92 11.73 5.08 6.39
N THR A 93 12.86 5.36 7.04
CA THR A 93 13.67 4.35 7.75
C THR A 93 13.03 3.83 9.03
N GLN A 94 12.00 4.52 9.54
CA GLN A 94 11.22 4.08 10.71
C GLN A 94 10.25 2.95 10.35
N TRP A 95 9.96 2.75 9.07
CA TRP A 95 8.91 1.87 8.60
C TRP A 95 9.47 0.64 7.91
N ARG A 96 8.82 -0.49 8.15
CA ARG A 96 9.11 -1.76 7.50
C ARG A 96 7.80 -2.41 7.11
N LEU A 97 7.68 -2.81 5.85
CA LEU A 97 6.55 -3.59 5.36
C LEU A 97 6.96 -5.06 5.27
N ILE A 98 6.06 -5.93 5.71
CA ILE A 98 6.23 -7.39 5.65
C ILE A 98 4.95 -7.93 5.04
N ALA A 99 5.08 -8.64 3.91
CA ALA A 99 3.96 -9.34 3.30
C ALA A 99 4.43 -10.65 2.69
N SER A 100 3.75 -11.74 3.02
CA SER A 100 3.97 -13.02 2.35
C SER A 100 3.22 -13.03 1.02
N LEU A 101 3.90 -13.39 -0.06
CA LEU A 101 3.22 -13.87 -1.25
C LEU A 101 2.88 -15.35 -1.02
N ARG A 102 1.59 -15.71 -1.05
CA ARG A 102 1.25 -17.12 -1.26
C ARG A 102 1.61 -17.48 -2.71
N PRO A 103 2.29 -18.61 -2.95
CA PRO A 103 2.37 -19.16 -4.30
C PRO A 103 0.95 -19.27 -4.85
N THR A 104 0.74 -18.78 -6.07
CA THR A 104 -0.48 -19.12 -6.83
C THR A 104 -0.53 -20.64 -6.97
N GLN A 105 -1.61 -21.24 -6.47
CA GLN A 105 -1.96 -22.62 -6.83
C GLN A 105 -2.37 -22.66 -8.30
#